data_AF-A0A2D6M910-F1
#
_entry.id   AF-A0A2D6M910-F1
#
_cell.length_a   1.000
_cell.length_b   1.000
_cell.length_c   1.000
_cell.angle_alpha   90.00
_cell.angle_beta   90.00
_cell.angle_gamma   90.00
#
_symmetry.space_group_name_H-M   'P 1'
#
loop_
_entity.id
_entity.type
_entity.pdbx_description
1 polymer ?
#
loop_
_entity_poly.entity_id
_entity_poly.type
_entity_poly.pdbx_seq_one_letter_code
_entity_poly.pdbx_strand_id
1 'polypeptide(L)'
;MPYLKKDQTIFIANHGKPVYSNIEKVAFRRYLGKVKDKKTGKMKKKMKAMPYAICKVQLSSDPNIKEGAEFTIAGYMLRYVVMKGEKILTFDSTYVTEFADQYGNEWVRKLITEEYWKENTAEQPDE
;
A
#
# COMPACT_ATOMS: atom_id res chain seq x y z
N MET A 1 -11.79 1.41 -9.70
CA MET A 1 -10.75 1.38 -8.64
C MET A 1 -9.47 0.95 -9.33
N PRO A 2 -8.36 1.69 -9.21
CA PRO A 2 -7.11 1.23 -9.78
C PRO A 2 -6.72 -0.11 -9.17
N TYR A 3 -6.41 -1.08 -10.03
CA TYR A 3 -5.87 -2.36 -9.59
C TYR A 3 -4.36 -2.17 -9.42
N LEU A 4 -3.88 -2.31 -8.18
CA LEU A 4 -2.45 -2.33 -7.86
C LEU A 4 -1.80 -3.50 -8.60
N LYS A 5 -0.70 -3.24 -9.30
CA LYS A 5 0.12 -4.27 -9.94
C LYS A 5 1.54 -4.21 -9.40
N LYS A 6 2.19 -5.36 -9.30
CA LYS A 6 3.63 -5.43 -9.01
C LYS A 6 4.41 -4.67 -10.10
N ASP A 7 5.53 -4.07 -9.71
CA ASP A 7 6.45 -3.30 -10.55
C ASP A 7 5.84 -2.05 -11.19
N GLN A 8 4.67 -1.62 -10.72
CA GLN A 8 4.06 -0.38 -11.17
C GLN A 8 4.67 0.81 -10.42
N THR A 9 5.02 1.86 -11.16
CA THR A 9 5.50 3.11 -10.58
C THR A 9 4.35 3.95 -10.03
N ILE A 10 4.59 4.49 -8.84
CA ILE A 10 3.70 5.39 -8.12
C ILE A 10 4.42 6.71 -7.91
N PHE A 11 3.64 7.78 -8.07
CA PHE A 11 4.08 9.12 -7.77
C PHE A 11 3.39 9.65 -6.50
N ILE A 12 4.19 10.23 -5.60
CA ILE A 12 3.74 10.76 -4.33
C ILE A 12 4.24 12.19 -4.19
N ALA A 13 3.34 13.10 -3.79
CA ALA A 13 3.70 14.46 -3.43
C ALA A 13 3.75 14.58 -1.90
N ASN A 14 4.91 14.28 -1.30
CA ASN A 14 5.10 14.38 0.15
C ASN A 14 5.44 15.83 0.54
N HIS A 15 4.50 16.55 1.15
CA HIS A 15 4.67 17.98 1.49
C HIS A 15 5.15 18.84 0.30
N GLY A 16 4.65 18.54 -0.91
CA GLY A 16 5.05 19.24 -2.14
C GLY A 16 6.39 18.76 -2.74
N LYS A 17 7.08 17.82 -2.10
CA LYS A 17 8.29 17.19 -2.63
C LYS A 17 7.95 15.87 -3.31
N PRO A 18 8.33 15.67 -4.58
CA PRO A 18 8.02 14.44 -5.29
C PRO A 18 8.84 13.27 -4.77
N VAL A 19 8.17 12.13 -4.60
CA VAL A 19 8.75 10.82 -4.29
C VAL A 19 8.24 9.82 -5.31
N TYR A 20 9.17 9.14 -5.96
CA TYR A 20 8.91 8.08 -6.93
C TYR A 20 9.20 6.74 -6.26
N SER A 21 8.22 5.84 -6.35
CA SER A 21 8.28 4.54 -5.69
C SER A 21 7.72 3.47 -6.60
N ASN A 22 8.20 2.24 -6.47
CA ASN A 22 7.64 1.09 -7.17
C ASN A 22 6.88 0.19 -6.19
N ILE A 23 5.84 -0.46 -6.69
CA ILE A 23 5.12 -1.51 -5.96
C ILE A 23 5.97 -2.77 -5.97
N GLU A 24 6.49 -3.16 -4.81
CA GLU A 24 7.25 -4.39 -4.64
C GLU A 24 6.30 -5.59 -4.51
N LYS A 25 5.20 -5.42 -3.77
CA LYS A 25 4.23 -6.49 -3.51
C LYS A 25 2.83 -5.94 -3.33
N VAL A 26 1.84 -6.72 -3.77
CA VAL A 26 0.42 -6.47 -3.49
C VAL A 26 -0.09 -7.57 -2.58
N ALA A 27 -0.67 -7.18 -1.45
CA ALA A 27 -1.16 -8.09 -0.42
C ALA A 27 -2.58 -7.73 0.02
N PHE A 28 -3.18 -8.59 0.84
CA PHE A 28 -4.55 -8.40 1.34
C PHE A 28 -4.59 -8.47 2.86
N ARG A 29 -5.02 -7.39 3.49
CA ARG A 29 -5.27 -7.36 4.93
C ARG A 29 -6.69 -7.82 5.21
N ARG A 30 -6.84 -8.87 6.01
CA ARG A 30 -8.14 -9.34 6.47
C ARG A 30 -8.59 -8.54 7.69
N TYR A 31 -9.86 -8.17 7.73
CA TYR A 31 -10.44 -7.44 8.87
C TYR A 31 -11.93 -7.77 9.06
N LEU A 32 -12.43 -7.62 10.29
CA LEU A 32 -13.85 -7.77 10.62
C LEU A 32 -14.60 -6.48 10.27
N GLY A 33 -15.36 -6.52 9.19
CA GLY A 33 -16.22 -5.41 8.78
C GLY A 33 -17.69 -5.68 9.07
N LYS A 34 -18.47 -4.62 9.30
CA LYS A 34 -19.93 -4.72 9.26
C LYS A 34 -20.41 -4.75 7.80
N VAL A 35 -21.38 -5.61 7.51
CA VAL A 35 -22.04 -5.74 6.20
C VAL A 35 -23.55 -5.84 6.45
N LYS A 36 -24.33 -5.10 5.66
CA LYS A 36 -25.78 -5.22 5.66
C LYS A 36 -26.17 -6.51 4.94
N ASP A 37 -26.88 -7.38 5.63
CA ASP A 37 -27.45 -8.59 5.04
C ASP A 37 -28.57 -8.19 4.08
N LYS A 38 -28.44 -8.58 2.79
CA LYS A 38 -29.42 -8.25 1.75
C LYS A 38 -30.79 -8.90 1.99
N LYS A 39 -30.85 -10.04 2.69
CA LYS A 39 -32.09 -10.78 2.94
C LYS A 39 -32.83 -10.27 4.19
N THR A 40 -32.09 -9.91 5.24
CA THR A 40 -32.69 -9.57 6.54
C THR A 40 -32.60 -8.08 6.89
N GLY A 41 -31.86 -7.27 6.13
CA GLY A 41 -31.63 -5.86 6.39
C GLY A 41 -30.74 -5.55 7.62
N LYS A 42 -30.43 -6.57 8.44
CA LYS A 42 -29.64 -6.44 9.68
C LYS A 42 -28.14 -6.35 9.37
N MET A 43 -27.41 -5.66 10.24
CA MET A 43 -25.95 -5.57 10.18
C MET A 43 -25.32 -6.85 10.77
N LYS A 44 -24.47 -7.51 9.99
CA LYS A 44 -23.69 -8.67 10.44
C LYS A 44 -22.19 -8.36 10.35
N LYS A 45 -21.40 -8.97 11.23
CA LYS A 45 -19.93 -8.96 11.11
C LYS A 45 -19.53 -10.00 10.06
N LYS A 46 -18.68 -9.63 9.12
CA LYS A 46 -18.10 -10.53 8.11
C LYS A 46 -16.62 -10.20 7.94
N MET A 47 -15.81 -11.23 7.76
CA MET A 47 -14.43 -11.05 7.32
C MET A 47 -14.40 -10.42 5.93
N LYS A 48 -13.71 -9.29 5.81
CA LYS A 48 -13.42 -8.60 4.55
C LYS A 48 -11.92 -8.67 4.29
N ALA A 49 -11.55 -8.54 3.03
CA ALA A 49 -10.17 -8.39 2.59
C ALA A 49 -10.02 -7.01 1.95
N MET A 50 -8.96 -6.29 2.33
CA MET A 50 -8.62 -5.00 1.76
C MET A 50 -7.26 -5.12 1.04
N PRO A 51 -7.18 -4.78 -0.25
CA PRO A 51 -5.90 -4.76 -0.95
C PRO A 51 -5.04 -3.60 -0.45
N TYR A 52 -3.75 -3.88 -0.26
CA TYR A 52 -2.72 -2.90 -0.01
C TYR A 52 -1.45 -3.26 -0.79
N ALA A 53 -0.63 -2.25 -1.07
CA ALA A 53 0.67 -2.41 -1.72
C ALA A 53 1.79 -2.08 -0.74
N ILE A 54 2.86 -2.86 -0.76
CA ILE A 54 4.16 -2.52 -0.18
C ILE A 54 4.95 -1.84 -1.29
N CYS A 55 5.43 -0.64 -1.01
CA CYS A 55 6.09 0.21 -1.98
C CYS A 55 7.49 0.56 -1.48
N LYS A 56 8.42 0.63 -2.43
CA LYS A 56 9.82 0.97 -2.17
C LYS A 56 10.21 2.23 -2.91
N VAL A 57 10.78 3.19 -2.19
CA VAL A 57 11.22 4.46 -2.76
C VAL A 57 12.42 4.23 -3.68
N GLN A 58 12.32 4.68 -4.92
CA GLN A 58 13.43 4.68 -5.87
C GLN A 58 14.13 6.04 -5.93
N LEU A 59 13.36 7.13 -5.88
CA LEU A 59 13.90 8.48 -5.96
C LEU A 59 13.06 9.41 -5.11
N SER A 60 13.71 10.23 -4.29
CA SER A 60 13.04 11.21 -3.42
C SER A 60 13.69 12.57 -3.56
N SER A 61 12.88 13.61 -3.73
CA SER A 61 13.33 15.00 -3.55
C SER A 61 13.22 15.48 -2.10
N ASP A 62 12.73 14.63 -1.19
CA ASP A 62 12.66 14.92 0.24
C ASP A 62 13.88 14.36 0.98
N PRO A 63 14.73 15.19 1.61
CA PRO A 63 15.93 14.73 2.33
C PRO A 63 15.62 13.83 3.53
N ASN A 64 14.39 13.83 4.03
CA ASN A 64 13.96 12.99 5.14
C ASN A 64 13.58 11.57 4.72
N ILE A 65 13.40 11.32 3.42
CA ILE A 65 13.03 10.01 2.88
C ILE A 65 14.23 9.48 2.10
N LYS A 66 14.80 8.39 2.62
CA LYS A 66 15.93 7.72 1.98
C LYS A 66 15.45 6.87 0.80
N GLU A 67 16.33 6.72 -0.19
CA GLU A 67 16.16 5.69 -1.20
C GLU A 67 16.11 4.31 -0.54
N GLY A 68 15.23 3.45 -1.04
CA GLY A 68 14.95 2.15 -0.46
C GLY A 68 14.00 2.15 0.74
N ALA A 69 13.53 3.31 1.22
CA ALA A 69 12.52 3.38 2.27
C ALA A 69 11.23 2.68 1.84
N GLU A 70 10.60 1.99 2.78
CA GLU A 70 9.40 1.19 2.53
C GLU A 70 8.18 1.76 3.24
N PHE A 71 7.03 1.64 2.59
CA PHE A 71 5.74 2.10 3.10
C PHE A 71 4.60 1.29 2.51
N THR A 72 3.40 1.45 3.08
CA THR A 72 2.20 0.76 2.59
C THR A 72 1.17 1.74 2.04
N ILE A 73 0.48 1.33 0.97
CA ILE A 73 -0.63 2.10 0.40
C ILE A 73 -1.88 1.25 0.36
N ALA A 74 -2.97 1.79 0.88
CA ALA A 74 -4.30 1.26 0.66
C ALA A 74 -4.76 1.51 -0.78
N GLY A 75 -5.19 0.47 -1.50
CA GLY A 75 -5.55 0.61 -2.93
C GLY A 75 -6.68 1.61 -3.23
N TYR A 76 -7.50 1.99 -2.23
CA TYR A 76 -8.53 3.02 -2.39
C TYR A 76 -8.00 4.45 -2.39
N MET A 77 -6.77 4.68 -1.92
CA MET A 77 -6.18 6.01 -1.83
C MET A 77 -5.58 6.49 -3.15
N LEU A 78 -5.52 5.62 -4.16
CA LEU A 78 -4.90 5.91 -5.44
C LEU A 78 -5.94 6.27 -6.52
N ARG A 79 -5.52 7.14 -7.44
CA ARG A 79 -6.21 7.48 -8.68
C ARG A 79 -5.26 7.37 -9.87
N TYR A 80 -5.81 7.09 -11.06
CA TYR A 80 -5.04 7.19 -12.29
C TYR A 80 -5.03 8.63 -12.77
N VAL A 81 -3.84 9.14 -13.09
CA VAL A 81 -3.64 10.41 -13.78
C VAL A 81 -2.87 10.13 -15.06
N VAL A 82 -3.26 10.78 -16.16
CA VAL A 82 -2.52 10.71 -17.42
C VAL A 82 -1.51 11.84 -17.43
N MET A 83 -0.21 11.52 -17.38
CA MET A 83 0.87 12.48 -17.53
C MET A 83 1.64 12.17 -18.81
N LYS A 84 1.74 13.14 -19.73
CA LYS A 84 2.46 12.99 -21.01
C LYS A 84 2.07 11.74 -21.83
N GLY A 85 0.82 11.27 -21.71
CA GLY A 85 0.32 10.08 -22.39
C GLY A 85 0.46 8.77 -21.61
N GLU A 86 1.19 8.76 -20.49
CA GLU A 86 1.36 7.60 -19.62
C GLU A 86 0.39 7.63 -18.44
N LYS A 87 -0.13 6.46 -18.05
CA LYS A 87 -1.03 6.31 -16.89
C LYS A 87 -0.20 6.09 -15.63
N ILE A 88 -0.18 7.08 -14.75
CA ILE A 88 0.54 7.04 -13.47
C ILE A 88 -0.48 6.93 -12.33
N LEU A 89 -0.15 6.15 -11.29
CA LEU A 89 -0.92 6.13 -10.05
C LEU A 89 -0.46 7.27 -9.15
N THR A 90 -1.41 8.09 -8.71
CA THR A 90 -1.18 9.20 -7.78
C THR A 90 -2.12 9.08 -6.59
N PHE A 91 -1.77 9.72 -5.47
CA PHE A 91 -2.69 9.86 -4.35
C PHE A 91 -3.83 10.84 -4.66
N ASP A 92 -5.00 10.58 -4.07
CA ASP A 92 -6.19 11.44 -4.18
C ASP A 92 -6.09 12.73 -3.33
N SER A 93 -5.31 12.68 -2.25
CA SER A 93 -5.02 13.86 -1.42
C SER A 93 -3.63 13.77 -0.81
N THR A 94 -3.18 14.87 -0.22
CA THR A 94 -1.85 15.15 0.35
C THR A 94 -1.47 14.26 1.53
N TYR A 95 -1.92 13.01 1.58
CA TYR A 95 -1.57 12.07 2.63
C TYR A 95 -0.07 11.82 2.61
N VAL A 96 0.57 12.38 3.64
CA VAL A 96 1.94 12.08 4.06
C VAL A 96 2.01 10.57 4.18
N THR A 97 2.78 9.96 3.29
CA THR A 97 2.96 8.52 3.28
C THR A 97 3.57 8.10 4.61
N GLU A 98 2.97 7.13 5.29
CA GLU A 98 3.50 6.61 6.55
C GLU A 98 4.62 5.61 6.26
N PHE A 99 5.87 6.06 6.42
CA PHE A 99 7.06 5.24 6.19
C PHE A 99 7.37 4.36 7.40
N ALA A 100 7.87 3.15 7.16
CA ALA A 100 8.23 2.20 8.22
C ALA A 100 9.31 2.73 9.18
N ASP A 101 10.19 3.60 8.68
CA ASP A 101 11.31 4.18 9.45
C ASP A 101 10.91 5.42 10.27
N GLN A 102 9.69 5.92 10.11
CA GLN A 102 9.20 7.09 10.85
C GLN A 102 8.63 6.70 12.21
N TYR A 103 8.94 7.52 13.22
CA TYR A 103 8.43 7.35 14.58
C TYR A 103 6.89 7.41 14.61
N GLY A 104 6.24 6.41 15.24
CA GLY A 104 4.79 6.27 15.29
C GLY A 104 4.18 5.30 14.27
N ASN A 105 4.96 4.87 13.26
CA ASN A 105 4.48 3.99 12.18
C ASN A 105 4.85 2.51 12.39
N GLU A 106 4.97 2.05 13.64
CA GLU A 106 5.34 0.66 13.97
C GLU A 106 4.41 -0.38 13.34
N TRP A 107 3.14 -0.01 13.14
CA TRP A 107 2.15 -0.85 12.49
C TRP A 107 2.47 -1.11 11.01
N VAL A 108 3.07 -0.15 10.30
CA VAL A 108 3.53 -0.29 8.90
C VAL A 108 4.68 -1.29 8.85
N ARG A 109 5.67 -1.10 9.72
CA ARG A 109 6.82 -2.01 9.85
C ARG A 109 6.37 -3.44 10.14
N LYS A 110 5.43 -3.61 11.07
CA LYS A 110 4.88 -4.92 11.42
C LYS A 110 4.20 -5.59 10.22
N LEU A 111 3.37 -4.87 9.47
CA LEU A 111 2.70 -5.42 8.29
C LEU A 111 3.70 -5.85 7.21
N ILE A 112 4.69 -5.00 6.90
CA ILE A 112 5.73 -5.33 5.92
C ILE A 112 6.50 -6.57 6.36
N THR A 113 6.89 -6.61 7.64
CA THR A 113 7.62 -7.75 8.20
C THR A 113 6.79 -9.04 8.11
N GLU A 114 5.51 -9.01 8.49
CA GLU A 114 4.59 -10.16 8.37
C GLU A 114 4.48 -10.69 6.94
N GLU A 115 4.50 -9.82 5.93
CA GLU A 115 4.46 -10.25 4.52
C GLU A 115 5.77 -10.85 4.03
N TYR A 116 6.93 -10.39 4.53
CA TYR A 116 8.22 -11.02 4.25
C TYR A 116 8.32 -12.40 4.91
N TRP A 117 7.85 -12.56 6.15
CA TRP A 117 7.80 -13.87 6.81
C TRP A 117 6.95 -14.87 6.03
N LYS A 118 5.76 -14.46 5.56
CA LYS A 118 4.90 -15.33 4.74
C LYS A 118 5.55 -15.76 3.43
N GLU A 119 6.35 -14.90 2.83
CA GLU A 119 7.07 -15.20 1.58
C GLU A 119 8.14 -16.26 1.83
N ASN A 120 8.97 -16.06 2.86
CA ASN A 120 10.00 -17.02 3.25
C ASN A 120 9.42 -18.39 3.64
N THR A 121 8.27 -18.44 4.33
CA THR A 121 7.60 -19.71 4.66
C THR A 121 6.93 -20.35 3.44
N ALA A 122 6.48 -19.57 2.45
CA ALA A 122 5.91 -20.13 1.22
C ALA A 122 6.98 -20.70 0.27
N GLU A 123 8.23 -20.26 0.40
CA GLU A 123 9.37 -20.73 -0.41
C GLU A 123 10.05 -21.99 0.13
N GLN A 124 9.70 -22.45 1.34
CA GLN A 124 10.12 -23.73 1.89
C GLN A 124 8.98 -24.74 1.77
N PRO A 125 8.88 -25.53 0.68
CA PRO A 125 7.97 -26.67 0.67
C PRO A 125 8.49 -27.68 1.68
N ASP A 126 7.60 -28.16 2.54
CA ASP A 126 7.87 -29.26 3.48
C ASP A 126 8.48 -30.45 2.72
N GLU A 127 9.72 -30.82 3.08
CA GLU A 127 10.39 -32.07 2.65
C GLU A 127 9.75 -33.31 3.30
#